data_AF-A0A6V8Q437-F1
#
_entry.id   AF-A0A6V8Q437-F1
#
_cell.length_a   1.000
_cell.length_b   1.000
_cell.length_c   1.000
_cell.angle_alpha   90.00
_cell.angle_beta   90.00
_cell.angle_gamma   90.00
#
_symmetry.space_group_name_H-M   'P 1'
#
loop_
_entity.id
_entity.type
_entity.pdbx_description
1 polymer ?
#
loop_
_entity_poly.entity_id
_entity_poly.type
_entity_poly.pdbx_seq_one_letter_code
_entity_poly.pdbx_strand_id
1 'polypeptide(L)' 'MTEKEVRDSAREKLKGYCRVCPRCDGRVCAGEVPGIGGVLSGSAFSNNCEALAMYHINMRTIHQVDEPNTSVK' A
#
# COMPACT_ATOMS: atom_id res chain seq x y z
N MET A 1 -0.14 -13.42 -14.02
CA MET A 1 -1.11 -12.42 -13.53
C MET A 1 -0.40 -11.08 -13.48
N THR A 2 -0.85 -10.11 -14.27
CA THR A 2 -0.27 -8.76 -14.35
C THR A 2 -0.87 -7.85 -13.26
N GLU A 3 -0.23 -6.72 -12.96
CA GLU A 3 -0.78 -5.74 -12.02
C GLU A 3 -2.19 -5.29 -12.43
N LYS A 4 -2.41 -5.08 -13.73
CA LYS A 4 -3.70 -4.69 -14.28
C LYS A 4 -4.79 -5.73 -13.96
N GLU A 5 -4.51 -7.01 -14.21
CA GLU A 5 -5.44 -8.10 -13.91
C GLU A 5 -5.78 -8.19 -12.41
N VAL A 6 -4.79 -7.96 -11.53
CA VAL A 6 -5.01 -7.90 -10.07
C VAL A 6 -6.00 -6.79 -9.73
N ARG A 7 -5.78 -5.59 -10.25
CA ARG A 7 -6.59 -4.41 -9.95
C ARG A 7 -8.00 -4.53 -10.52
N ASP A 8 -8.16 -5.10 -11.70
CA ASP A 8 -9.46 -5.33 -12.32
C ASP A 8 -10.27 -6.34 -11.50
N SER A 9 -9.65 -7.47 -11.10
CA SER A 9 -10.29 -8.43 -10.20
C SER A 9 -10.66 -7.81 -8.84
N ALA A 10 -9.82 -6.92 -8.30
CA ALA A 10 -10.11 -6.24 -7.05
C ALA A 10 -11.32 -5.30 -7.17
N ARG A 11 -11.49 -4.57 -8.28
CA ARG A 11 -12.65 -3.68 -8.50
C ARG A 11 -13.95 -4.49 -8.53
N GLU A 12 -13.95 -5.63 -9.19
CA GLU A 12 -15.11 -6.53 -9.26
C GLU A 12 -15.47 -7.11 -7.88
N LYS A 13 -14.47 -7.60 -7.14
CA LYS A 13 -14.68 -8.29 -5.86
C LYS A 13 -15.01 -7.36 -4.71
N LEU A 14 -14.42 -6.15 -4.69
CA LEU A 14 -14.55 -5.20 -3.58
C LEU A 14 -15.78 -4.29 -3.73
N LYS A 15 -16.54 -4.39 -4.82
CA LYS A 15 -17.91 -3.85 -4.99
C LYS A 15 -18.11 -2.40 -4.49
N GLY A 16 -17.14 -1.53 -4.71
CA GLY A 16 -17.19 -0.13 -4.28
C GLY A 16 -16.84 0.14 -2.81
N TYR A 17 -16.69 -0.89 -1.96
CA TYR A 17 -16.13 -0.74 -0.61
C TYR A 17 -14.66 -0.29 -0.64
N CYS A 18 -13.93 -0.67 -1.69
CA CYS A 18 -12.61 -0.14 -2.01
C CYS A 18 -12.65 0.49 -3.39
N ARG A 19 -12.06 1.68 -3.53
CA ARG A 19 -11.96 2.37 -4.83
C ARG A 19 -10.75 1.94 -5.66
N VAL A 20 -9.93 1.02 -5.14
CA VAL A 20 -8.71 0.52 -5.79
C VAL A 20 -7.86 1.69 -6.29
N CYS A 21 -7.55 2.61 -5.37
CA CYS A 21 -6.81 3.84 -5.65
C CYS A 21 -5.44 3.52 -6.25
N PRO A 22 -4.93 4.32 -7.20
CA PRO A 22 -3.56 4.15 -7.74
C PRO A 22 -2.51 4.12 -6.62
N ARG A 23 -2.68 4.97 -5.62
CA ARG A 23 -1.96 4.96 -4.34
C ARG A 23 -2.99 4.98 -3.22
N CYS A 24 -2.91 4.03 -2.29
CA CYS A 24 -3.77 4.01 -1.11
C CYS A 24 -3.11 4.78 0.04
N ASP A 25 -3.78 5.80 0.55
CA ASP A 25 -3.39 6.57 1.75
C ASP A 25 -4.55 6.75 2.74
N GLY A 26 -5.69 6.07 2.49
CA GLY A 26 -6.86 6.08 3.35
C GLY A 26 -7.78 7.30 3.25
N ARG A 27 -7.33 8.39 2.63
CA ARG A 27 -8.05 9.68 2.64
C ARG A 27 -9.41 9.62 1.96
N VAL A 28 -9.47 8.89 0.85
CA VAL A 28 -10.66 8.83 -0.02
C VAL A 28 -11.84 8.11 0.65
N CYS A 29 -11.57 7.18 1.56
CA CYS A 29 -12.56 6.41 2.30
C CYS A 29 -12.60 6.77 3.80
N ALA A 30 -12.05 7.93 4.18
CA ALA A 30 -12.09 8.40 5.56
C ALA A 30 -13.54 8.62 6.02
N GLY A 31 -13.90 8.13 7.21
CA GLY A 31 -15.26 8.23 7.75
C GLY A 31 -16.18 7.08 7.33
N GLU A 32 -15.78 6.29 6.34
CA GLU A 32 -16.63 5.23 5.79
C GLU A 32 -16.51 3.95 6.63
N VAL A 33 -17.60 3.19 6.69
CA VAL A 33 -17.62 1.81 7.20
C VAL A 33 -18.17 0.95 6.06
N PRO A 34 -17.41 -0.02 5.51
CA PRO A 34 -16.16 -0.58 6.04
C PRO A 34 -14.88 0.24 5.76
N GLY A 35 -14.91 1.28 4.92
CA GLY A 35 -13.81 2.24 4.71
C GLY A 35 -12.38 1.68 4.82
N ILE A 36 -12.00 0.74 3.95
CA ILE A 36 -10.85 -0.18 4.16
C ILE A 36 -9.53 0.51 4.56
N GLY A 37 -9.24 1.70 4.03
CA GLY A 37 -8.07 2.50 4.42
C GLY A 37 -8.40 3.68 5.34
N GLY A 38 -9.67 3.95 5.60
CA GLY A 38 -10.16 5.18 6.23
C GLY A 38 -11.16 4.98 7.37
N VAL A 39 -11.25 3.77 7.95
CA VAL A 39 -12.19 3.44 9.03
C VAL A 39 -12.17 4.51 10.12
N LEU A 40 -13.37 4.95 10.55
CA LEU A 40 -13.55 6.08 11.46
C LEU A 40 -12.86 7.34 10.91
N SER A 41 -11.87 7.91 11.58
CA SER A 41 -11.16 9.08 11.05
C SER A 41 -10.18 8.75 9.90
N GLY A 42 -9.80 7.49 9.74
CA GLY A 42 -8.69 7.07 8.86
C GLY A 42 -7.29 7.50 9.32
N SER A 43 -7.18 8.21 10.45
CA SER A 43 -5.93 8.86 10.87
C SER A 43 -4.80 7.86 11.15
N ALA A 44 -5.11 6.69 11.71
CA ALA A 44 -4.09 5.66 11.96
C ALA A 44 -3.45 5.15 10.66
N PHE A 45 -4.26 4.89 9.63
CA PHE A 45 -3.75 4.41 8.35
C PHE A 45 -2.92 5.49 7.65
N SER A 46 -3.42 6.72 7.58
CA SER A 46 -2.68 7.84 6.99
C SER A 46 -1.36 8.11 7.73
N ASN A 47 -1.37 8.11 9.07
CA ASN A 47 -0.16 8.29 9.88
C ASN A 47 0.87 7.19 9.62
N ASN A 48 0.46 5.93 9.46
CA ASN A 48 1.38 4.84 9.14
C ASN A 48 2.03 5.03 7.77
N CYS A 49 1.24 5.42 6.75
CA CYS A 49 1.76 5.72 5.42
C CYS A 49 2.74 6.90 5.44
N GLU A 50 2.40 7.98 6.16
CA GLU A 50 3.25 9.16 6.29
C GLU A 50 4.53 8.83 7.07
N ALA A 51 4.44 8.03 8.14
CA ALA A 51 5.60 7.60 8.91
C ALA A 51 6.62 6.85 8.07
N LEU A 52 6.20 5.90 7.25
CA LEU A 52 7.09 5.17 6.34
C LEU A 52 7.70 6.09 5.27
N ALA A 53 6.93 7.07 4.78
CA ALA A 53 7.41 8.01 3.76
C ALA A 53 8.52 8.95 4.27
N MET A 54 8.68 9.11 5.59
CA MET A 54 9.78 9.90 6.17
C MET A 54 11.14 9.19 6.09
N TYR A 55 11.18 7.88 5.84
CA TYR A 55 12.43 7.12 5.79
C TYR A 55 12.96 7.04 4.35
N HIS A 56 14.25 7.31 4.20
CA HIS A 56 14.97 7.17 2.94
C HIS A 56 16.04 6.09 3.06
N ILE A 57 16.21 5.30 1.99
CA ILE A 57 17.25 4.27 1.91
C ILE A 57 18.52 4.92 1.40
N ASN A 58 19.59 4.88 2.21
CA ASN A 58 20.93 5.24 1.74
C ASN A 58 21.54 4.03 1.01
N MET A 59 21.35 3.98 -0.32
CA MET A 59 21.75 2.85 -1.13
C MET A 59 23.27 2.77 -1.31
N ARG A 60 23.85 1.59 -1.07
CA ARG A 60 25.19 1.24 -1.56
C ARG A 60 25.02 0.57 -2.93
N THR A 61 25.39 1.28 -4.00
CA THR A 61 25.18 0.80 -5.38
C THR A 61 26.39 0.05 -5.96
N ILE A 62 27.54 0.11 -5.29
CA ILE A 62 28.77 -0.61 -5.68
C ILE A 62 29.00 -1.73 -4.65
N HIS A 63 28.69 -2.97 -5.04
CA HIS A 63 28.90 -4.18 -4.25
C HIS A 63 29.00 -5.42 -5.15
N GLN A 64 29.45 -6.55 -4.58
CA GLN A 64 29.60 -7.83 -5.31
C GLN A 64 28.36 -8.73 -5.25
N VAL A 65 27.30 -8.33 -4.54
CA VAL A 65 26.05 -9.12 -4.50
C VAL A 65 25.35 -9.05 -5.84
N ASP A 66 25.19 -10.20 -6.47
CA ASP A 66 24.45 -10.45 -7.71
C ASP A 66 23.11 -11.14 -7.43
N GLU A 67 23.09 -12.12 -6.52
CA GLU A 67 21.88 -12.85 -6.10
C GLU A 67 21.54 -12.56 -4.62
N PRO A 68 20.62 -11.62 -4.33
CA PRO A 68 20.26 -11.28 -2.96
C PRO A 68 19.43 -12.39 -2.29
N ASN A 69 19.90 -12.90 -1.14
CA ASN A 69 19.13 -13.82 -0.32
C ASN A 69 18.14 -13.06 0.57
N THR A 70 16.84 -13.29 0.37
CA THR A 70 15.74 -12.67 1.12
C THR A 70 15.15 -13.55 2.22
N SER A 71 15.79 -14.68 2.53
CA SER A 71 15.37 -15.58 3.61
C SER A 71 15.53 -14.93 4.98
N VAL A 72 14.58 -15.17 5.87
CA VAL A 72 14.58 -14.68 7.25
C VAL A 72 14.98 -15.81 8.20
N LYS A 73 15.68 -15.47 9.30
CA LYS A 73 16.04 -16.43 10.37
C LYS A 73 14.88 -16.68 11.32
#